data_AF-A0A1G2BP87-F1
#
_entry.id   AF-A0A1G2BP87-F1
#
_cell.length_a   1.000
_cell.length_b   1.000
_cell.length_c   1.000
_cell.angle_alpha   90.00
_cell.angle_beta   90.00
_cell.angle_gamma   90.00
#
_symmetry.space_group_name_H-M   'P 1'
#
loop_
_entity.id
_entity.type
_entity.pdbx_description
1 polymer ?
#
loop_
_entity_poly.entity_id
_entity_poly.type
_entity_poly.pdbx_seq_one_letter_code
_entity_poly.pdbx_strand_id
1 'polypeptide(L)'
;MDLSWKSIVLLSIAFVLVAGFLLWGVWQLEEAKKGVHTRVVEETDDGLLVVELKEKEKYDLTVQCDEENFQEAFHQFAKHVQADATVPPLTIPGGPLVIALADHELPENMQPVKRAAIEYLKRHAPKRVILLAHSECLLYDTIAAWQNNLDAVKQRQHADLIRARNVLKSWFPKTEVEIYYADRQGDKLTFYPMAETLPPTEPLGTAVPYDLQPPEETKQPEKE
;
A
#
# COMPACT_ATOMS: atom_id res chain seq x y z
N MET A 1 24.40 -24.94 41.04
CA MET A 1 25.44 -24.18 40.31
C MET A 1 25.30 -22.73 40.74
N ASP A 2 26.05 -22.31 41.75
CA ASP A 2 26.00 -20.94 42.24
C ASP A 2 26.82 -20.05 41.31
N LEU A 3 26.14 -19.23 40.51
CA LEU A 3 26.79 -18.26 39.66
C LEU A 3 27.35 -17.14 40.56
N SER A 4 28.67 -16.99 40.58
CA SER A 4 29.35 -15.92 41.30
C SER A 4 28.78 -14.56 40.90
N TRP A 5 28.64 -13.63 41.86
CA TRP A 5 28.22 -12.24 41.60
C TRP A 5 29.01 -11.58 40.45
N LYS A 6 30.31 -11.91 40.34
CA LYS A 6 31.17 -11.44 39.24
C LYS A 6 30.71 -11.96 37.88
N SER A 7 30.25 -13.21 37.80
CA SER A 7 29.69 -13.82 36.60
C SER A 7 28.36 -13.20 36.20
N ILE A 8 27.51 -12.85 37.17
CA ILE A 8 26.24 -12.14 36.93
C ILE A 8 26.49 -10.74 36.38
N VAL A 9 27.43 -10.00 36.95
CA VAL A 9 27.82 -8.66 36.47
C VAL A 9 28.39 -8.73 35.05
N LEU A 10 29.30 -9.68 34.78
CA LEU A 10 29.89 -9.85 33.44
C LEU A 10 28.84 -10.22 32.38
N LEU A 11 27.90 -11.11 32.71
CA LEU A 11 26.80 -11.47 31.82
C LEU A 11 25.87 -10.28 31.55
N SER A 12 25.61 -9.46 32.55
CA SER A 12 24.77 -8.26 32.41
C SER A 12 25.42 -7.23 31.47
N ILE A 13 26.74 -7.01 31.61
CA ILE A 13 27.50 -6.10 30.73
C ILE A 13 27.51 -6.65 29.30
N ALA A 14 27.77 -7.95 29.12
CA ALA A 14 27.74 -8.58 27.79
C ALA A 14 26.36 -8.45 27.13
N PHE A 15 25.27 -8.64 27.89
CA PHE A 15 23.91 -8.47 27.39
C PHE A 15 23.63 -7.03 26.94
N VAL A 16 24.02 -6.03 27.72
CA VAL A 16 23.85 -4.61 27.34
C VAL A 16 24.65 -4.26 26.09
N LEU A 17 25.87 -4.76 25.95
CA LEU A 17 26.69 -4.53 24.76
C LEU A 17 26.09 -5.19 23.51
N VAL A 18 25.62 -6.43 23.61
CA VAL A 18 24.98 -7.13 22.50
C VAL A 18 23.64 -6.47 22.13
N ALA A 19 22.80 -6.15 23.10
CA ALA A 19 21.55 -5.45 22.87
C ALA A 19 21.78 -4.06 22.26
N GLY A 20 22.77 -3.32 22.76
CA GLY A 20 23.16 -2.03 22.21
C GLY A 20 23.66 -2.13 20.76
N PHE A 21 24.46 -3.15 20.43
CA PHE A 21 24.94 -3.38 19.07
C PHE A 21 23.82 -3.76 18.11
N LEU A 22 22.88 -4.61 18.56
CA LEU A 22 21.69 -4.97 17.79
C LEU A 22 20.78 -3.76 17.56
N LEU A 23 20.53 -2.95 18.59
CA LEU A 23 19.75 -1.72 18.47
C LEU A 23 20.43 -0.71 17.55
N TRP A 24 21.76 -0.58 17.60
CA TRP A 24 22.52 0.29 16.71
C TRP A 24 22.47 -0.18 15.25
N GLY A 25 22.58 -1.49 15.01
CA GLY A 25 22.42 -2.07 13.67
C GLY A 25 21.01 -1.88 13.11
N VAL A 26 19.97 -2.02 13.93
CA VAL A 26 18.58 -1.75 13.55
C VAL A 26 18.38 -0.27 13.22
N TRP A 27 18.95 0.64 14.01
CA TRP A 27 18.89 2.09 13.79
C TRP A 27 19.58 2.51 12.48
N GLN A 28 20.78 2.00 12.20
CA GLN A 28 21.49 2.20 10.92
C GLN A 28 20.67 1.73 9.70
N LEU A 29 20.01 0.58 9.81
CA LEU A 29 19.11 0.05 8.79
C LEU A 29 17.85 0.91 8.59
N GLU A 30 17.43 1.64 9.62
CA GLU A 30 16.29 2.56 9.59
C GLU A 30 16.68 3.90 8.96
N GLU A 31 17.88 4.42 9.25
CA GLU A 31 18.45 5.60 8.57
C GLU A 31 18.60 5.39 7.06
N ALA A 32 19.07 4.22 6.65
CA ALA A 32 19.34 3.91 5.23
C ALA A 32 18.07 3.86 4.35
N LYS A 33 16.88 3.90 4.94
CA LYS A 33 15.59 3.75 4.24
C LYS A 33 14.91 5.07 3.89
N LYS A 34 15.44 6.22 4.33
CA LYS A 34 14.80 7.51 4.08
C LYS A 34 14.79 7.86 2.59
N GLY A 35 13.66 8.40 2.12
CA GLY A 35 13.54 8.89 0.74
C GLY A 35 14.51 10.05 0.48
N VAL A 36 14.91 10.24 -0.79
CA VAL A 36 15.92 11.22 -1.17
C VAL A 36 15.36 12.21 -2.17
N HIS A 37 15.50 13.52 -1.89
CA HIS A 37 15.36 14.57 -2.90
C HIS A 37 16.70 14.85 -3.55
N THR A 38 16.66 15.15 -4.85
CA THR A 38 17.83 15.46 -5.66
C THR A 38 17.83 16.93 -6.04
N ARG A 39 18.97 17.60 -5.83
CA ARG A 39 19.25 18.91 -6.42
C ARG A 39 20.54 18.82 -7.23
N VAL A 40 20.51 19.22 -8.49
CA VAL A 40 21.74 19.36 -9.29
C VAL A 40 22.56 20.49 -8.69
N VAL A 41 23.78 20.18 -8.26
CA VAL A 41 24.73 21.12 -7.65
C VAL A 41 25.66 21.68 -8.72
N GLU A 42 26.13 20.80 -9.60
CA GLU A 42 27.10 21.13 -10.62
C GLU A 42 26.92 20.20 -11.81
N GLU A 43 26.99 20.76 -13.00
CA GLU A 43 27.16 20.02 -14.26
C GLU A 43 28.51 20.48 -14.80
N THR A 44 29.49 19.58 -14.80
CA THR A 44 30.85 19.89 -15.22
C THR A 44 30.95 19.85 -16.75
N ASP A 45 31.93 20.56 -17.32
CA ASP A 45 32.14 20.63 -18.77
C ASP A 45 32.46 19.26 -19.43
N ASP A 46 32.86 18.26 -18.63
CA ASP A 46 33.07 16.86 -19.04
C ASP A 46 31.81 15.97 -18.88
N GLY A 47 30.67 16.56 -18.49
CA GLY A 47 29.37 15.90 -18.43
C GLY A 47 29.10 15.12 -17.15
N LEU A 48 29.83 15.38 -16.05
CA LEU A 48 29.50 14.81 -14.74
C LEU A 48 28.37 15.63 -14.09
N LEU A 49 27.30 14.93 -13.71
CA LEU A 49 26.18 15.48 -12.95
C LEU A 49 26.41 15.24 -11.46
N VAL A 50 26.75 16.28 -10.71
CA VAL A 50 26.86 16.22 -9.25
C VAL A 50 25.51 16.59 -8.65
N VAL A 51 24.92 15.65 -7.91
CA VAL A 51 23.59 15.80 -7.32
C VAL A 51 23.69 15.73 -5.80
N GLU A 52 23.18 16.75 -5.10
CA GLU A 52 23.01 16.72 -3.66
C GLU A 52 21.79 15.86 -3.32
N LEU A 53 22.02 14.86 -2.49
CA LEU A 53 20.99 14.01 -1.91
C LEU A 53 20.56 14.62 -0.59
N LYS A 54 19.30 15.06 -0.48
CA LYS A 54 18.70 15.49 0.79
C LYS A 54 17.73 14.44 1.31
N GLU A 55 17.84 14.11 2.59
CA GLU A 55 16.86 13.26 3.27
C GLU A 55 15.47 13.93 3.18
N LYS A 56 14.48 13.16 2.75
CA LYS A 56 13.09 13.61 2.67
C LYS A 56 12.43 13.48 4.04
N GLU A 57 11.80 14.57 4.49
CA GLU A 57 10.91 14.56 5.65
C GLU A 57 9.69 13.66 5.38
N LYS A 58 8.93 13.31 6.43
CA LYS A 58 7.69 12.54 6.24
C LYS A 58 6.72 13.30 5.32
N TYR A 59 6.20 12.60 4.34
CA TYR A 59 5.35 13.17 3.30
C TYR A 59 4.01 12.43 3.20
N ASP A 60 3.12 12.96 2.37
CA ASP A 60 1.83 12.37 2.07
C ASP A 60 1.95 11.48 0.83
N LEU A 61 1.34 10.30 0.88
CA LEU A 61 1.38 9.33 -0.21
C LEU A 61 -0.03 8.95 -0.63
N THR A 62 -0.35 9.08 -1.91
CA THR A 62 -1.57 8.51 -2.48
C THR A 62 -1.30 7.08 -2.95
N VAL A 63 -2.25 6.18 -2.71
CA VAL A 63 -2.26 4.82 -3.27
C VAL A 63 -3.49 4.69 -4.15
N GLN A 64 -3.27 4.40 -5.43
CA GLN A 64 -4.32 4.45 -6.45
C GLN A 64 -4.16 3.33 -7.48
N CYS A 65 -5.22 3.11 -8.26
CA CYS A 65 -5.18 2.22 -9.42
C CYS A 65 -4.21 2.77 -10.49
N ASP A 66 -3.62 1.90 -11.30
CA ASP A 66 -2.71 2.25 -12.40
C ASP A 66 -3.43 2.48 -13.75
N GLU A 67 -4.76 2.40 -13.78
CA GLU A 67 -5.54 2.68 -14.99
C GLU A 67 -5.34 4.11 -15.52
N GLU A 68 -4.88 4.21 -16.77
CA GLU A 68 -4.46 5.46 -17.41
C GLU A 68 -5.58 6.52 -17.45
N ASN A 69 -6.82 6.08 -17.73
CA ASN A 69 -7.98 6.96 -17.90
C ASN A 69 -8.30 7.81 -16.66
N PHE A 70 -7.85 7.39 -15.48
CA PHE A 70 -8.15 8.06 -14.22
C PHE A 70 -6.96 8.86 -13.65
N GLN A 71 -5.76 8.72 -14.20
CA GLN A 71 -4.53 9.30 -13.61
C GLN A 71 -4.57 10.82 -13.50
N GLU A 72 -5.07 11.51 -14.53
CA GLU A 72 -5.19 12.98 -14.49
C GLU A 72 -6.18 13.41 -13.40
N ALA A 73 -7.32 12.73 -13.28
CA ALA A 73 -8.30 13.04 -12.24
C ALA A 73 -7.74 12.78 -10.83
N PHE A 74 -6.97 11.69 -10.64
CA PHE A 74 -6.29 11.40 -9.38
C PHE A 74 -5.24 12.45 -9.04
N HIS A 75 -4.48 12.94 -10.02
CA HIS A 75 -3.52 14.03 -9.82
C HIS A 75 -4.19 15.33 -9.38
N GLN A 76 -5.30 15.70 -10.03
CA GLN A 76 -6.07 16.88 -9.64
C GLN A 76 -6.68 16.73 -8.24
N PHE A 77 -7.17 15.54 -7.91
CA PHE A 77 -7.65 15.22 -6.57
C PHE A 77 -6.54 15.31 -5.52
N ALA A 78 -5.35 14.76 -5.79
CA ALA A 78 -4.20 14.81 -4.88
C ALA A 78 -3.82 16.27 -4.56
N LYS A 79 -3.83 17.16 -5.56
CA LYS A 79 -3.66 18.61 -5.36
C LYS A 79 -4.77 19.22 -4.50
N HIS A 80 -6.03 18.84 -4.74
CA HIS A 80 -7.18 19.34 -3.99
C HIS A 80 -7.08 19.02 -2.50
N VAL A 81 -6.69 17.79 -2.14
CA VAL A 81 -6.47 17.36 -0.75
C VAL A 81 -5.09 17.74 -0.19
N GLN A 82 -4.34 18.54 -0.95
CA GLN A 82 -3.02 19.05 -0.59
C GLN A 82 -2.02 17.94 -0.25
N ALA A 83 -2.10 16.81 -0.96
CA ALA A 83 -1.05 15.80 -0.91
C ALA A 83 0.26 16.37 -1.47
N ASP A 84 1.40 15.87 -0.99
CA ASP A 84 2.72 16.34 -1.42
C ASP A 84 2.93 16.03 -2.91
N ALA A 85 2.79 17.06 -3.74
CA ALA A 85 2.94 16.97 -5.20
C ALA A 85 4.36 16.59 -5.67
N THR A 86 5.35 16.59 -4.78
CA THR A 86 6.72 16.15 -5.08
C THR A 86 6.91 14.64 -4.92
N VAL A 87 5.89 13.93 -4.41
CA VAL A 87 5.89 12.48 -4.22
C VAL A 87 5.03 11.86 -5.31
N PRO A 88 5.56 10.95 -6.14
CA PRO A 88 4.73 10.21 -7.07
C PRO A 88 3.78 9.26 -6.30
N PRO A 89 2.53 9.07 -6.78
CA PRO A 89 1.61 8.10 -6.22
C PRO A 89 2.19 6.68 -6.25
N LEU A 90 1.79 5.85 -5.30
CA LEU A 90 1.92 4.40 -5.41
C LEU A 90 0.79 3.88 -6.30
N THR A 91 1.09 3.67 -7.59
CA THR A 91 0.15 3.13 -8.59
C THR A 91 0.27 1.62 -8.68
N ILE A 92 -0.82 0.90 -8.40
CA ILE A 92 -0.88 -0.56 -8.43
C ILE A 92 -2.26 -1.01 -8.94
N PRO A 93 -2.36 -2.10 -9.71
CA PRO A 93 -3.64 -2.63 -10.17
C PRO A 93 -4.63 -2.84 -9.01
N GLY A 94 -5.83 -2.25 -9.13
CA GLY A 94 -6.87 -2.28 -8.10
C GLY A 94 -6.56 -1.48 -6.82
N GLY A 95 -5.46 -0.73 -6.80
CA GLY A 95 -5.08 0.21 -5.75
C GLY A 95 -5.14 -0.42 -4.34
N PRO A 96 -6.08 0.01 -3.47
CA PRO A 96 -6.20 -0.50 -2.10
C PRO A 96 -6.41 -2.01 -1.98
N LEU A 97 -6.87 -2.68 -3.04
CA LEU A 97 -7.14 -4.12 -3.05
C LEU A 97 -5.97 -4.95 -2.52
N VAL A 98 -4.76 -4.73 -3.04
CA VAL A 98 -3.60 -5.56 -2.68
C VAL A 98 -3.14 -5.35 -1.23
N ILE A 99 -3.55 -4.23 -0.60
CA ILE A 99 -3.30 -3.94 0.82
C ILE A 99 -4.40 -4.58 1.68
N ALA A 100 -5.65 -4.60 1.19
CA ALA A 100 -6.80 -5.11 1.90
C ALA A 100 -6.72 -6.62 2.15
N LEU A 101 -6.29 -7.39 1.16
CA LEU A 101 -6.38 -8.85 1.19
C LEU A 101 -5.28 -9.49 2.01
N ALA A 102 -5.61 -10.55 2.74
CA ALA A 102 -4.63 -11.44 3.33
C ALA A 102 -3.90 -12.25 2.23
N ASP A 103 -2.73 -12.81 2.56
CA ASP A 103 -1.93 -13.55 1.57
C ASP A 103 -2.73 -14.72 0.96
N HIS A 104 -3.50 -15.46 1.75
CA HIS A 104 -4.30 -16.59 1.23
C HIS A 104 -5.50 -16.17 0.37
N GLU A 105 -5.89 -14.89 0.37
CA GLU A 105 -6.98 -14.34 -0.44
C GLU A 105 -6.47 -13.75 -1.76
N LEU A 106 -5.15 -13.66 -1.95
CA LEU A 106 -4.52 -13.06 -3.13
C LEU A 106 -3.92 -14.19 -4.00
N PRO A 107 -4.10 -14.18 -5.33
CA PRO A 107 -3.58 -15.22 -6.18
C PRO A 107 -2.06 -15.12 -6.20
N GLU A 108 -1.39 -16.27 -6.40
CA GLU A 108 0.06 -16.38 -6.23
C GLU A 108 0.84 -15.38 -7.09
N ASN A 109 0.34 -15.10 -8.30
CA ASN A 109 0.92 -14.15 -9.24
C ASN A 109 0.85 -12.67 -8.78
N MET A 110 -0.06 -12.29 -7.88
CA MET A 110 -0.12 -10.93 -7.33
C MET A 110 0.61 -10.79 -5.98
N GLN A 111 1.07 -11.89 -5.36
CA GLN A 111 1.86 -11.83 -4.12
C GLN A 111 3.10 -10.94 -4.24
N PRO A 112 3.89 -10.98 -5.34
CA PRO A 112 5.02 -10.09 -5.50
C PRO A 112 4.61 -8.60 -5.51
N VAL A 113 3.48 -8.26 -6.12
CA VAL A 113 2.94 -6.90 -6.16
C VAL A 113 2.58 -6.41 -4.75
N LYS A 114 1.86 -7.25 -3.98
CA LYS A 114 1.54 -6.94 -2.58
C LYS A 114 2.82 -6.73 -1.75
N ARG A 115 3.80 -7.64 -1.86
CA ARG A 115 5.08 -7.50 -1.13
C ARG A 115 5.80 -6.20 -1.50
N ALA A 116 5.86 -5.85 -2.78
CA ALA A 116 6.46 -4.61 -3.24
C ALA A 116 5.75 -3.38 -2.67
N ALA A 117 4.41 -3.36 -2.69
CA ALA A 117 3.61 -2.27 -2.12
C ALA A 117 3.85 -2.13 -0.60
N ILE A 118 3.88 -3.24 0.14
CA ILE A 118 4.15 -3.23 1.59
C ILE A 118 5.56 -2.71 1.88
N GLU A 119 6.58 -3.19 1.19
CA GLU A 119 7.96 -2.76 1.41
C GLU A 119 8.17 -1.30 1.01
N TYR A 120 7.49 -0.82 -0.04
CA TYR A 120 7.45 0.60 -0.38
C TYR A 120 6.88 1.43 0.78
N LEU A 121 5.71 1.06 1.29
CA LEU A 121 5.06 1.76 2.40
C LEU A 121 5.91 1.74 3.69
N LYS A 122 6.56 0.61 4.01
CA LYS A 122 7.45 0.49 5.16
C LYS A 122 8.70 1.36 5.04
N ARG A 123 9.30 1.41 3.85
CA ARG A 123 10.50 2.22 3.59
C ARG A 123 10.19 3.71 3.73
N HIS A 124 9.03 4.11 3.25
CA HIS A 124 8.67 5.53 3.19
C HIS A 124 7.98 6.05 4.46
N ALA A 125 7.34 5.16 5.24
CA ALA A 125 6.66 5.47 6.49
C ALA A 125 5.91 6.84 6.46
N PRO A 126 5.02 7.04 5.47
CA PRO A 126 4.44 8.34 5.17
C PRO A 126 3.70 8.92 6.37
N LYS A 127 3.66 10.26 6.44
CA LYS A 127 2.87 10.99 7.45
C LYS A 127 1.38 10.69 7.27
N ARG A 128 0.93 10.66 6.02
CA ARG A 128 -0.45 10.48 5.61
C ARG A 128 -0.52 9.57 4.40
N VAL A 129 -1.44 8.60 4.41
CA VAL A 129 -1.76 7.76 3.26
C VAL A 129 -3.18 8.04 2.82
N ILE A 130 -3.36 8.32 1.54
CA ILE A 130 -4.68 8.57 0.93
C ILE A 130 -4.96 7.41 -0.02
N LEU A 131 -5.90 6.56 0.33
CA LEU A 131 -6.30 5.40 -0.46
C LEU A 131 -7.45 5.77 -1.41
N LEU A 132 -7.28 5.47 -2.69
CA LEU A 132 -8.26 5.74 -3.74
C LEU A 132 -8.70 4.44 -4.40
N ALA A 133 -9.98 4.10 -4.28
CA ALA A 133 -10.65 3.16 -5.19
C ALA A 133 -11.54 3.94 -6.16
N HIS A 134 -11.84 3.37 -7.32
CA HIS A 134 -12.68 4.03 -8.33
C HIS A 134 -13.68 3.05 -8.97
N SER A 135 -14.83 3.57 -9.39
CA SER A 135 -15.80 2.82 -10.22
C SER A 135 -15.18 2.40 -11.56
N GLU A 136 -15.72 1.35 -12.18
CA GLU A 136 -15.25 0.82 -13.47
C GLU A 136 -13.78 0.35 -13.43
N CYS A 137 -13.33 -0.13 -12.26
CA CYS A 137 -11.99 -0.69 -12.15
C CYS A 137 -11.94 -2.09 -12.77
N LEU A 138 -11.16 -2.23 -13.84
CA LEU A 138 -11.04 -3.45 -14.64
C LEU A 138 -10.61 -4.66 -13.80
N LEU A 139 -9.72 -4.46 -12.83
CA LEU A 139 -9.31 -5.57 -11.95
C LEU A 139 -10.48 -6.03 -11.07
N TYR A 140 -11.23 -5.11 -10.46
CA TYR A 140 -12.39 -5.49 -9.66
C TYR A 140 -13.47 -6.13 -10.53
N ASP A 141 -13.73 -5.60 -11.72
CA ASP A 141 -14.73 -6.12 -12.66
C ASP A 141 -14.34 -7.51 -13.17
N THR A 142 -13.06 -7.74 -13.49
CA THR A 142 -12.55 -9.05 -13.92
C THR A 142 -12.81 -10.09 -12.84
N ILE A 143 -12.54 -9.75 -11.59
CA ILE A 143 -12.71 -10.71 -10.51
C ILE A 143 -14.20 -10.93 -10.20
N ALA A 144 -14.99 -9.87 -10.18
CA ALA A 144 -16.43 -10.00 -9.99
C ALA A 144 -17.09 -10.79 -11.13
N ALA A 145 -16.58 -10.69 -12.36
CA ALA A 145 -17.01 -11.51 -13.49
C ALA A 145 -16.70 -13.00 -13.26
N TRP A 146 -15.51 -13.34 -12.76
CA TRP A 146 -15.17 -14.72 -12.37
C TRP A 146 -16.11 -15.26 -11.28
N GLN A 147 -16.60 -14.38 -10.41
CA GLN A 147 -17.50 -14.72 -9.31
C GLN A 147 -18.99 -14.56 -9.65
N ASN A 148 -19.34 -14.19 -10.89
CA ASN A 148 -20.70 -13.87 -11.32
C ASN A 148 -21.43 -12.88 -10.37
N ASN A 149 -20.73 -11.82 -9.93
CA ASN A 149 -21.20 -10.89 -8.89
C ASN A 149 -20.86 -9.42 -9.20
N LEU A 150 -21.14 -8.98 -10.44
CA LEU A 150 -20.85 -7.61 -10.90
C LEU A 150 -21.59 -6.54 -10.06
N ASP A 151 -22.80 -6.84 -9.58
CA ASP A 151 -23.61 -5.90 -8.80
C ASP A 151 -22.99 -5.55 -7.43
N ALA A 152 -22.07 -6.38 -6.92
CA ALA A 152 -21.43 -6.17 -5.63
C ALA A 152 -20.06 -5.46 -5.71
N VAL A 153 -19.54 -5.13 -6.91
CA VAL A 153 -18.20 -4.55 -7.09
C VAL A 153 -18.01 -3.29 -6.22
N LYS A 154 -18.95 -2.36 -6.26
CA LYS A 154 -18.87 -1.11 -5.48
C LYS A 154 -18.82 -1.36 -3.97
N GLN A 155 -19.69 -2.24 -3.47
CA GLN A 155 -19.72 -2.60 -2.05
C GLN A 155 -18.42 -3.29 -1.63
N ARG A 156 -17.85 -4.12 -2.52
CA ARG A 156 -16.57 -4.77 -2.32
C ARG A 156 -15.43 -3.77 -2.23
N GLN A 157 -15.34 -2.82 -3.17
CA GLN A 157 -14.33 -1.75 -3.15
C GLN A 157 -14.40 -0.91 -1.86
N HIS A 158 -15.61 -0.61 -1.40
CA HIS A 158 -15.84 0.08 -0.13
C HIS A 158 -15.31 -0.73 1.06
N ALA A 159 -15.58 -2.05 1.10
CA ALA A 159 -15.09 -2.93 2.15
C ALA A 159 -13.56 -3.06 2.12
N ASP A 160 -12.96 -3.18 0.94
CA ASP A 160 -11.52 -3.29 0.78
C ASP A 160 -10.80 -1.98 1.13
N LEU A 161 -11.36 -0.81 0.84
CA LEU A 161 -10.86 0.48 1.34
C LEU A 161 -10.77 0.51 2.87
N ILE A 162 -11.83 0.07 3.55
CA ILE A 162 -11.87 0.01 5.02
C ILE A 162 -10.86 -0.99 5.56
N ARG A 163 -10.77 -2.16 4.93
CA ARG A 163 -9.84 -3.23 5.32
C ARG A 163 -8.39 -2.78 5.14
N ALA A 164 -8.05 -2.21 4.00
CA ALA A 164 -6.73 -1.64 3.71
C ALA A 164 -6.36 -0.56 4.72
N ARG A 165 -7.28 0.36 5.04
CA ARG A 165 -7.06 1.37 6.09
C ARG A 165 -6.73 0.74 7.44
N ASN A 166 -7.47 -0.28 7.84
CA ASN A 166 -7.26 -0.95 9.12
C ASN A 166 -5.91 -1.70 9.14
N VAL A 167 -5.52 -2.34 8.03
CA VAL A 167 -4.20 -2.96 7.85
C VAL A 167 -3.10 -1.90 7.98
N LEU A 168 -3.22 -0.75 7.32
CA LEU A 168 -2.23 0.32 7.42
C LEU A 168 -2.16 0.93 8.81
N LYS A 169 -3.29 1.18 9.48
CA LYS A 169 -3.31 1.64 10.87
C LYS A 169 -2.63 0.63 11.82
N SER A 170 -2.70 -0.67 11.51
CA SER A 170 -2.02 -1.70 12.30
C SER A 170 -0.50 -1.69 12.10
N TRP A 171 -0.03 -1.47 10.87
CA TRP A 171 1.41 -1.43 10.55
C TRP A 171 2.06 -0.10 10.90
N PHE A 172 1.32 1.00 10.75
CA PHE A 172 1.79 2.37 10.94
C PHE A 172 0.82 3.17 11.84
N PRO A 173 0.82 2.93 13.16
CA PRO A 173 -0.15 3.54 14.08
C PRO A 173 -0.12 5.08 14.16
N LYS A 174 0.96 5.71 13.67
CA LYS A 174 1.16 7.16 13.65
C LYS A 174 0.86 7.80 12.29
N THR A 175 0.56 6.99 11.28
CA THR A 175 0.23 7.46 9.94
C THR A 175 -1.27 7.75 9.86
N GLU A 176 -1.61 8.95 9.40
CA GLU A 176 -3.00 9.28 9.07
C GLU A 176 -3.40 8.49 7.83
N VAL A 177 -4.60 7.89 7.83
CA VAL A 177 -5.07 7.11 6.67
C VAL A 177 -6.46 7.58 6.29
N GLU A 178 -6.55 8.24 5.14
CA GLU A 178 -7.79 8.68 4.53
C GLU A 178 -8.22 7.72 3.42
N ILE A 179 -9.53 7.51 3.25
CA ILE A 179 -10.10 6.63 2.23
C ILE A 179 -11.13 7.38 1.40
N TYR A 180 -11.02 7.25 0.08
CA TYR A 180 -11.91 7.90 -0.87
C TYR A 180 -12.36 6.92 -1.95
N TYR A 181 -13.62 7.05 -2.35
CA TYR A 181 -14.19 6.36 -3.50
C TYR A 181 -14.45 7.36 -4.63
N ALA A 182 -13.86 7.12 -5.79
CA ALA A 182 -14.05 7.93 -6.99
C ALA A 182 -15.13 7.30 -7.88
N ASP A 183 -16.31 7.91 -7.93
CA ASP A 183 -17.47 7.43 -8.69
C ASP A 183 -17.58 8.19 -10.01
N ARG A 184 -17.55 7.46 -11.12
CA ARG A 184 -17.73 8.02 -12.46
C ARG A 184 -19.22 8.10 -12.78
N GLN A 185 -19.64 9.28 -13.22
CA GLN A 185 -20.99 9.53 -13.71
C GLN A 185 -20.88 10.27 -15.05
N GLY A 186 -20.89 9.49 -16.14
CA GLY A 186 -20.65 9.99 -17.49
C GLY A 186 -19.19 10.45 -17.67
N ASP A 187 -19.01 11.74 -17.93
CA ASP A 187 -17.72 12.40 -18.14
C ASP A 187 -17.10 12.96 -16.84
N LYS A 188 -17.77 12.82 -15.71
CA LYS A 188 -17.33 13.34 -14.41
C LYS A 188 -16.90 12.23 -13.47
N LEU A 189 -15.85 12.50 -12.71
CA LEU A 189 -15.40 11.67 -11.61
C LEU A 189 -15.57 12.44 -10.30
N THR A 190 -16.38 11.91 -9.38
CA THR A 190 -16.65 12.54 -8.07
C THR A 190 -15.98 11.74 -6.97
N PHE A 191 -15.21 12.40 -6.11
CA PHE A 191 -14.49 11.77 -5.01
C PHE A 191 -15.29 11.90 -3.71
N TYR A 192 -15.71 10.78 -3.16
CA TYR A 192 -16.46 10.71 -1.91
C TYR A 192 -15.52 10.30 -0.77
N PRO A 193 -15.33 11.14 0.27
CA PRO A 193 -14.69 10.69 1.49
C PRO A 193 -15.55 9.60 2.12
N MET A 194 -14.91 8.50 2.53
CA MET A 194 -15.60 7.41 3.20
C MET A 194 -15.43 7.51 4.71
N ALA A 195 -16.53 7.36 5.45
CA ALA A 195 -16.53 7.41 6.90
C ALA A 195 -15.69 6.29 7.53
N GLU A 196 -15.27 6.49 8.78
CA GLU A 196 -14.46 5.51 9.51
C GLU A 196 -15.15 4.15 9.68
N THR A 197 -16.47 4.08 9.55
CA THR A 197 -17.25 2.85 9.63
C THR A 197 -18.35 2.89 8.57
N LEU A 198 -18.52 1.81 7.81
CA LEU A 198 -19.79 1.58 7.10
C LEU A 198 -20.92 1.59 8.16
N PRO A 199 -22.09 2.20 7.90
CA PRO A 199 -23.27 1.91 8.71
C PRO A 199 -23.50 0.39 8.72
N PRO A 200 -24.06 -0.19 9.80
CA PRO A 200 -24.35 -1.61 9.87
C PRO A 200 -25.49 -1.96 8.90
N THR A 201 -25.20 -2.05 7.62
CA THR A 201 -26.12 -2.56 6.60
C THR A 201 -25.73 -4.00 6.33
N GLU A 202 -26.38 -4.91 7.07
CA GLU A 202 -26.20 -6.36 7.02
C GLU A 202 -24.75 -6.80 7.29
N PRO A 203 -24.49 -8.04 7.75
CA PRO A 203 -23.14 -8.56 7.61
C PRO A 203 -22.77 -8.38 6.14
N LEU A 204 -21.68 -7.64 5.85
CA LEU A 204 -20.96 -7.75 4.58
C LEU A 204 -20.79 -9.25 4.37
N GLY A 205 -21.71 -9.85 3.62
CA GLY A 205 -21.85 -11.30 3.53
C GLY A 205 -20.47 -11.77 3.15
N THR A 206 -19.84 -12.52 4.06
CA THR A 206 -18.40 -12.87 4.07
C THR A 206 -17.88 -12.72 2.66
N ALA A 207 -17.26 -11.57 2.36
CA ALA A 207 -16.95 -11.20 0.98
C ALA A 207 -16.38 -12.44 0.34
N VAL A 208 -17.11 -13.03 -0.62
CA VAL A 208 -16.84 -14.39 -1.08
C VAL A 208 -15.34 -14.45 -1.26
N PRO A 209 -14.64 -15.38 -0.57
CA PRO A 209 -13.20 -15.48 -0.65
C PRO A 209 -12.84 -15.36 -2.11
N TYR A 210 -11.85 -14.53 -2.38
CA TYR A 210 -11.37 -14.30 -3.72
C TYR A 210 -10.99 -15.65 -4.33
N ASP A 211 -11.92 -16.28 -5.05
CA ASP A 211 -11.62 -17.39 -5.93
C ASP A 211 -11.00 -16.79 -7.17
N LEU A 212 -9.72 -16.45 -7.02
CA LEU A 212 -8.89 -15.83 -8.03
C LEU A 212 -8.27 -16.86 -8.96
N GLN A 213 -8.66 -18.13 -8.82
CA GLN A 213 -8.33 -19.13 -9.82
C GLN A 213 -9.22 -18.86 -11.05
N PRO A 214 -8.63 -18.80 -12.26
CA PRO A 214 -9.42 -18.87 -13.47
C PRO A 214 -10.31 -20.12 -13.41
N PRO A 215 -11.54 -20.09 -13.96
CA PRO A 215 -12.32 -21.31 -14.12
C PRO A 215 -11.44 -22.37 -14.80
N GLU A 216 -11.45 -23.61 -14.29
CA GLU A 216 -10.79 -24.71 -14.99
C GLU A 216 -11.27 -24.71 -16.43
N GLU A 217 -10.34 -24.61 -17.36
CA GLU A 217 -10.61 -24.67 -18.79
C GLU A 217 -11.35 -26.00 -19.04
N THR A 218 -12.65 -25.94 -19.28
CA THR A 218 -13.42 -27.12 -19.66
C THR A 218 -12.81 -27.61 -20.96
N LYS A 219 -11.98 -28.66 -20.86
CA LYS A 219 -11.46 -29.38 -22.03
C LYS A 219 -12.68 -29.71 -22.88
N GLN A 220 -12.78 -29.05 -24.04
CA GLN A 220 -13.78 -29.41 -25.02
C GLN A 220 -13.56 -30.90 -25.34
N PRO A 221 -14.62 -31.73 -25.35
CA PRO A 221 -14.46 -33.12 -25.71
C PRO A 221 -13.87 -33.16 -27.13
N GLU A 222 -12.73 -33.84 -27.28
CA GLU A 222 -12.20 -34.22 -28.57
C GLU A 222 -13.33 -34.89 -29.35
N LYS A 223 -13.70 -34.30 -30.49
CA LYS A 223 -14.61 -34.94 -31.42
C LYS A 223 -13.90 -36.18 -31.97
N GLU A 224 -14.37 -37.36 -31.59
CA GLU A 224 -14.12 -38.62 -32.30
C GLU A 224 -14.64 -38.57 -33.75
#